data_AF-A0A1Y1MND3-F1
#
_entry.id   AF-A0A1Y1MND3-F1
#
_cell.length_a   1.000
_cell.length_b   1.000
_cell.length_c   1.000
_cell.angle_alpha   90.00
_cell.angle_beta   90.00
_cell.angle_gamma   90.00
#
_symmetry.space_group_name_H-M   'P 1'
#
loop_
_entity.id
_entity.type
_entity.pdbx_description
1 polymer ?
#
loop_
_entity_poly.entity_id
_entity_poly.type
_entity_poly.pdbx_seq_one_letter_code
_entity_poly.pdbx_strand_id
1 'polypeptide(L)'
;ELAALTSDDSMLTRRFGKEVINYYAGSRLNRYSFLRSDAVFLNKAATSSSARFVALTDLNPLVVEKRKLALLTYDDVKPLIEEPFKLADAQRTKNYDSTAGPSALIVFLGTADGDDVIFETSEHGEVKGRPFFALDITPKGQR
;
A
#
# COMPACT_ATOMS: atom_id res chain seq x y z
N GLU A 1 24.57 -0.66 7.11
CA GLU A 1 24.63 0.04 5.81
C GLU A 1 24.03 -0.85 4.73
N LEU A 2 23.33 -0.27 3.75
CA LEU A 2 22.83 -1.01 2.58
C LEU A 2 24.02 -1.37 1.68
N ALA A 3 24.14 -2.64 1.31
CA ALA A 3 25.25 -3.17 0.51
C ALA A 3 25.40 -2.53 -0.88
N ALA A 4 24.38 -1.82 -1.37
CA ALA A 4 24.37 -1.20 -2.69
C ALA A 4 25.31 0.00 -2.85
N LEU A 5 25.87 0.56 -1.77
CA LEU A 5 26.56 1.86 -1.78
C LEU A 5 27.96 1.84 -1.17
N THR A 6 28.42 0.67 -0.73
CA THR A 6 29.78 0.53 -0.21
C THR A 6 30.84 0.67 -1.31
N SER A 7 30.45 0.61 -2.59
CA SER A 7 31.37 0.63 -3.73
C SER A 7 31.05 1.68 -4.82
N ASP A 8 30.20 2.67 -4.57
CA ASP A 8 29.92 3.70 -5.58
C ASP A 8 31.05 4.75 -5.62
N ASP A 9 31.86 4.68 -6.69
CA ASP A 9 32.97 5.59 -7.01
C ASP A 9 32.75 6.29 -8.37
N SER A 10 31.49 6.64 -8.68
CA SER A 10 31.17 7.35 -9.92
C SER A 10 31.75 8.78 -9.95
N MET A 11 31.93 9.33 -11.16
CA MET A 11 32.34 10.74 -11.36
C MET A 11 31.38 11.74 -10.72
N LEU A 12 30.10 11.37 -10.56
CA LEU A 12 29.09 12.16 -9.85
C LEU A 12 29.36 12.14 -8.35
N THR A 13 29.61 10.97 -7.77
CA THR A 13 29.97 10.81 -6.35
C THR A 13 31.24 11.59 -5.99
N ARG A 14 32.24 11.64 -6.88
CA ARG A 14 33.46 12.43 -6.66
C ARG A 14 33.23 13.94 -6.71
N ARG A 15 32.31 14.41 -7.56
CA ARG A 15 32.02 15.83 -7.76
C ARG A 15 31.03 16.39 -6.74
N PHE A 16 30.05 15.60 -6.34
CA PHE A 16 28.92 16.03 -5.50
C PHE A 16 28.90 15.36 -4.12
N GLY A 17 29.83 14.45 -3.83
CA GLY A 17 29.85 13.64 -2.61
C GLY A 17 29.03 12.36 -2.74
N LYS A 18 29.15 11.44 -1.78
CA LYS A 18 28.30 10.23 -1.71
C LYS A 18 26.84 10.67 -1.75
N GLU A 19 26.07 10.13 -2.69
CA GLU A 19 24.63 10.42 -2.76
C GLU A 19 23.99 10.19 -1.40
N VAL A 20 23.18 11.16 -0.96
CA VAL A 20 22.25 10.91 0.13
C VAL A 20 21.27 9.89 -0.42
N ILE A 21 21.36 8.64 0.06
CA ILE A 21 20.34 7.64 -0.20
C ILE A 21 19.03 8.31 0.12
N ASN A 22 18.19 8.53 -0.89
CA ASN A 22 16.86 9.05 -0.66
C ASN A 22 16.24 8.11 0.39
N TYR A 23 15.98 8.63 1.60
CA TYR A 23 15.50 7.82 2.73
C TYR A 23 14.21 7.05 2.38
N TYR A 24 13.51 7.50 1.35
CA TYR A 24 12.31 6.91 0.78
C TYR A 24 12.51 6.06 -0.48
N ALA A 25 13.72 6.00 -1.06
CA ALA A 25 14.07 5.17 -2.21
C ALA A 25 14.90 3.96 -1.74
N GLY A 26 14.46 2.75 -2.12
CA GLY A 26 14.97 1.48 -1.57
C GLY A 26 13.86 0.61 -0.95
N SER A 27 12.62 1.10 -0.99
CA SER A 27 11.42 0.30 -0.75
C SER A 27 11.34 -0.86 -1.74
N ARG A 28 10.98 -2.05 -1.27
CA ARG A 28 10.65 -3.21 -2.14
C ARG A 28 9.33 -3.03 -2.90
N LEU A 29 8.59 -1.97 -2.60
CA LEU A 29 7.34 -1.62 -3.24
C LEU A 29 7.53 -0.47 -4.22
N ASN A 30 7.03 -0.65 -5.44
CA ASN A 30 6.71 0.45 -6.33
C ASN A 30 5.39 1.08 -5.87
N ARG A 31 5.45 2.35 -5.48
CA ARG A 31 4.34 3.04 -4.81
C ARG A 31 3.18 3.42 -5.73
N TYR A 32 3.42 3.46 -7.05
CA TYR A 32 2.47 3.92 -8.07
C TYR A 32 1.57 5.06 -7.59
N SER A 33 2.18 6.14 -7.10
CA SER A 33 1.46 7.19 -6.36
C SER A 33 0.36 7.86 -7.18
N PHE A 34 0.49 7.87 -8.51
CA PHE A 34 -0.50 8.40 -9.44
C PHE A 34 -1.79 7.57 -9.52
N LEU A 35 -1.78 6.31 -9.07
CA LEU A 35 -2.95 5.43 -9.05
C LEU A 35 -3.78 5.54 -7.78
N ARG A 36 -3.38 6.37 -6.82
CA ARG A 36 -4.06 6.48 -5.52
C ARG A 36 -5.46 7.08 -5.61
N SER A 37 -5.80 7.75 -6.72
CA SER A 37 -7.14 8.27 -7.03
C SER A 37 -7.93 7.36 -7.98
N ASP A 38 -7.32 6.29 -8.51
CA ASP A 38 -7.99 5.36 -9.43
C ASP A 38 -8.77 4.30 -8.64
N ALA A 39 -10.02 4.62 -8.29
CA ALA A 39 -10.88 3.73 -7.52
C ALA A 39 -11.10 2.37 -8.21
N VAL A 40 -11.13 2.32 -9.55
CA VAL A 40 -11.32 1.09 -10.31
C VAL A 40 -10.11 0.18 -10.15
N PHE A 41 -8.91 0.72 -10.35
CA PHE A 41 -7.66 0.01 -10.09
C PHE A 41 -7.58 -0.46 -8.64
N LEU A 42 -7.82 0.42 -7.67
CA LEU A 42 -7.70 0.11 -6.25
C LEU A 42 -8.66 -1.00 -5.82
N ASN A 43 -9.91 -1.00 -6.31
CA ASN A 43 -10.88 -2.03 -6.00
C ASN A 43 -10.46 -3.39 -6.59
N LYS A 44 -10.08 -3.43 -7.87
CA LYS A 44 -9.56 -4.64 -8.52
C LYS A 44 -8.30 -5.18 -7.83
N ALA A 45 -7.40 -4.29 -7.45
CA ALA A 45 -6.16 -4.64 -6.77
C ALA A 45 -6.42 -5.19 -5.35
N ALA A 46 -7.34 -4.60 -4.60
CA ALA A 46 -7.65 -5.02 -3.23
C ALA A 46 -8.41 -6.35 -3.16
N THR A 47 -9.29 -6.63 -4.12
CA THR A 47 -10.11 -7.85 -4.19
C THR A 47 -9.40 -9.03 -4.85
N SER A 48 -8.21 -8.82 -5.41
CA SER A 48 -7.39 -9.88 -6.00
C SER A 48 -6.91 -10.88 -4.96
N SER A 49 -6.87 -12.17 -5.32
CA SER A 49 -6.27 -13.23 -4.49
C SER A 49 -4.77 -13.03 -4.22
N SER A 50 -4.09 -12.23 -5.06
CA SER A 50 -2.69 -11.85 -4.87
C SER A 50 -2.50 -10.75 -3.82
N ALA A 51 -3.55 -10.00 -3.48
CA ALA A 51 -3.46 -8.88 -2.56
C ALA A 51 -2.99 -9.31 -1.17
N ARG A 52 -2.13 -8.50 -0.56
CA ARG A 52 -1.65 -8.71 0.80
C ARG A 52 -1.94 -7.51 1.68
N PHE A 53 -2.52 -7.78 2.84
CA PHE A 53 -2.92 -6.77 3.81
C PHE A 53 -2.03 -6.87 5.05
N VAL A 54 -1.51 -5.72 5.48
CA VAL A 54 -0.86 -5.54 6.78
C VAL A 54 -1.90 -4.95 7.71
N ALA A 55 -2.38 -5.74 8.67
CA ALA A 55 -3.29 -5.25 9.70
C ALA A 55 -2.53 -4.41 10.73
N LEU A 56 -3.12 -3.30 11.16
CA LEU A 56 -2.57 -2.43 12.20
C LEU A 56 -3.58 -2.23 13.33
N THR A 57 -3.08 -2.23 14.56
CA THR A 57 -3.84 -1.86 15.77
C THR A 57 -3.04 -0.78 16.51
N ASP A 58 -3.63 0.40 16.67
CA ASP A 58 -2.96 1.57 17.25
C ASP A 58 -1.62 1.88 16.56
N LEU A 59 -1.61 1.80 15.22
CA LEU A 59 -0.41 1.94 14.36
C LEU A 59 0.67 0.85 14.54
N ASN A 60 0.41 -0.18 15.35
CA ASN A 60 1.29 -1.34 15.49
C ASN A 60 0.92 -2.41 14.47
N PRO A 61 1.86 -2.88 13.63
CA PRO A 61 1.56 -3.89 12.63
C PRO A 61 1.45 -5.28 13.26
N LEU A 62 0.55 -6.10 12.73
CA LEU A 62 0.48 -7.52 13.07
C LEU A 62 1.73 -8.25 12.57
N VAL A 63 2.40 -8.96 13.48
CA VAL A 63 3.62 -9.71 13.21
C VAL A 63 3.43 -11.19 13.57
N VAL A 64 3.94 -12.09 12.73
CA VAL A 64 3.99 -13.54 13.03
C VAL A 64 5.17 -13.84 13.93
N GLU A 65 6.29 -13.17 13.68
CA GLU A 65 7.55 -13.29 14.41
C GLU A 65 8.22 -11.92 14.51
N LYS A 66 9.22 -11.75 15.39
CA LYS A 66 9.90 -10.47 15.67
C LYS A 66 10.37 -9.69 14.42
N ARG A 67 10.56 -10.36 13.27
CA ARG A 67 11.03 -9.74 12.02
C ARG A 67 10.14 -10.04 10.80
N LYS A 68 8.94 -10.60 10.99
CA LYS A 68 8.07 -11.02 9.90
C LYS A 68 6.65 -10.50 10.10
N LEU A 69 6.22 -9.62 9.20
CA LEU A 69 4.85 -9.13 9.12
C LEU A 69 3.89 -10.27 8.80
N ALA A 70 2.72 -10.27 9.44
CA ALA A 70 1.60 -11.08 9.00
C ALA A 70 1.00 -10.45 7.74
N LEU A 71 1.00 -11.19 6.65
CA LEU A 71 0.43 -10.78 5.37
C LEU A 71 -0.89 -11.52 5.18
N LEU A 72 -1.99 -10.83 5.46
CA LEU A 72 -3.34 -11.37 5.33
C LEU A 72 -3.80 -11.34 3.87
N THR A 73 -4.70 -12.24 3.50
CA THR A 73 -5.36 -12.27 2.19
C THR A 73 -6.64 -11.44 2.22
N TYR A 74 -7.24 -11.19 1.04
CA TYR A 74 -8.53 -10.51 0.97
C TYR A 74 -9.61 -11.26 1.76
N ASP A 75 -9.64 -12.60 1.71
CA ASP A 75 -10.63 -13.42 2.42
C ASP A 75 -10.56 -13.24 3.94
N ASP A 76 -9.35 -13.07 4.48
CA ASP A 76 -9.13 -12.85 5.93
C ASP A 76 -9.70 -11.51 6.41
N VAL A 77 -9.61 -10.47 5.56
CA VAL A 77 -10.00 -9.10 5.92
C VAL A 77 -11.39 -8.71 5.42
N LYS A 78 -11.96 -9.48 4.49
CA LYS A 78 -13.27 -9.25 3.86
C LYS A 78 -14.39 -8.92 4.86
N PRO A 79 -14.50 -9.58 6.05
CA PRO A 79 -15.53 -9.25 7.03
C PRO A 79 -15.42 -7.82 7.61
N LEU A 80 -14.25 -7.18 7.49
CA LEU A 80 -13.97 -5.85 8.04
C LEU A 80 -14.08 -4.73 7.01
N ILE A 81 -13.86 -5.04 5.72
CA ILE A 81 -13.65 -4.02 4.67
C ILE A 81 -14.68 -4.03 3.55
N GLU A 82 -15.54 -5.05 3.47
CA GLU A 82 -16.51 -5.24 2.38
C GLU A 82 -15.92 -4.95 0.98
N GLU A 83 -16.44 -3.94 0.26
CA GLU A 83 -15.95 -3.39 -1.01
C GLU A 83 -15.15 -2.08 -0.76
N PRO A 84 -13.81 -2.13 -0.67
CA PRO A 84 -13.01 -1.06 -0.06
C PRO A 84 -12.92 0.24 -0.87
N PHE A 85 -13.18 0.20 -2.18
CA PHE A 85 -13.02 1.34 -3.10
C PHE A 85 -14.20 1.48 -4.08
N LYS A 86 -15.44 1.31 -3.59
CA LYS A 86 -16.64 1.38 -4.44
C LYS A 86 -16.91 2.78 -5.02
N LEU A 87 -16.65 3.83 -4.24
CA LEU A 87 -16.92 5.21 -4.60
C LEU A 87 -15.62 5.90 -5.03
N ALA A 88 -15.72 6.75 -6.04
CA ALA A 88 -14.63 7.66 -6.40
C ALA A 88 -14.38 8.69 -5.28
N ASP A 89 -13.16 9.20 -5.17
CA ASP A 89 -12.76 10.10 -4.07
C ASP A 89 -13.68 11.32 -3.92
N ALA A 90 -14.05 11.97 -5.04
CA ALA A 90 -14.98 13.11 -5.01
C ALA A 90 -16.35 12.76 -4.37
N GLN A 91 -16.85 11.54 -4.62
CA GLN A 91 -18.09 11.06 -4.02
C GLN A 91 -17.89 10.69 -2.55
N ARG A 92 -16.74 10.08 -2.19
CA ARG A 92 -16.40 9.78 -0.79
C ARG A 92 -16.35 11.03 0.06
N THR A 93 -15.72 12.11 -0.44
CA THR A 93 -15.64 13.39 0.26
C THR A 93 -17.02 14.03 0.39
N LYS A 94 -17.84 14.01 -0.67
CA LYS A 94 -19.19 14.58 -0.65
C LYS A 94 -20.13 13.85 0.30
N ASN A 95 -20.01 12.53 0.38
CA ASN A 95 -20.86 11.66 1.20
C ASN A 95 -20.28 11.44 2.61
N TYR A 96 -19.20 12.13 2.97
CA TYR A 96 -18.55 11.94 4.26
C TYR A 96 -19.44 12.47 5.39
N ASP A 97 -19.84 11.57 6.28
CA ASP A 97 -20.58 11.87 7.49
C ASP A 97 -19.66 11.69 8.70
N SER A 98 -19.39 12.78 9.41
CA SER A 98 -18.55 12.78 10.62
C SER A 98 -19.26 12.24 11.87
N THR A 99 -20.58 12.05 11.80
CA THR A 99 -21.41 11.46 12.86
C THR A 99 -21.53 9.95 12.71
N ALA A 100 -21.34 9.43 11.50
CA ALA A 100 -21.27 8.00 11.24
C ALA A 100 -20.02 7.39 11.90
N GLY A 101 -20.13 6.13 12.32
CA GLY A 101 -19.02 5.37 12.84
C GLY A 101 -17.84 5.36 11.84
N PRO A 102 -16.60 5.52 12.30
CA PRO A 102 -15.45 5.60 11.42
C PRO A 102 -15.28 4.29 10.63
N SER A 103 -15.24 4.41 9.30
CA SER A 103 -14.96 3.26 8.44
C SER A 103 -13.55 2.73 8.63
N ALA A 104 -13.36 1.46 8.27
CA ALA A 104 -12.04 0.85 8.24
C ALA A 104 -11.10 1.64 7.31
N LEU A 105 -9.94 2.06 7.83
CA LEU A 105 -8.97 2.84 7.05
C LEU A 105 -8.08 1.88 6.28
N ILE A 106 -8.11 1.99 4.95
CA ILE A 106 -7.33 1.16 4.03
C ILE A 106 -6.44 2.07 3.20
N VAL A 107 -5.15 1.73 3.14
CA VAL A 107 -4.15 2.51 2.41
C VAL A 107 -3.40 1.61 1.45
N PHE A 108 -3.40 1.97 0.16
CA PHE A 108 -2.56 1.32 -0.83
C PHE A 108 -1.09 1.70 -0.64
N LEU A 109 -0.23 0.71 -0.40
CA LEU A 109 1.19 0.91 -0.15
C LEU A 109 2.00 0.89 -1.45
N GLY A 110 1.55 0.11 -2.44
CA GLY A 110 2.22 -0.12 -3.71
C GLY A 110 2.11 -1.57 -4.16
N THR A 111 2.86 -1.93 -5.21
CA THR A 111 3.04 -3.33 -5.60
C THR A 111 4.49 -3.78 -5.40
N ALA A 112 4.68 -5.07 -5.13
CA ALA A 112 6.00 -5.71 -5.13
C ALA A 112 6.17 -6.55 -6.39
N ASP A 113 7.40 -6.62 -6.89
CA ASP A 113 7.78 -7.59 -7.93
C ASP A 113 7.74 -9.02 -7.36
N GLY A 114 7.25 -9.99 -8.14
CA GLY A 114 7.33 -11.41 -7.77
C GLY A 114 6.16 -12.28 -8.17
N ASP A 115 4.97 -11.70 -8.33
CA ASP A 115 3.85 -12.37 -9.01
C ASP A 115 3.49 -11.54 -10.23
N ASP A 116 3.51 -12.14 -11.42
CA ASP A 116 3.18 -11.50 -12.71
C ASP A 116 1.67 -11.21 -12.84
N VAL A 117 1.05 -10.66 -11.79
CA VAL A 117 -0.33 -10.20 -11.82
C VAL A 117 -0.36 -8.84 -12.50
N ILE A 118 -1.25 -8.72 -13.47
CA ILE A 118 -1.42 -7.52 -14.27
C ILE A 118 -2.77 -6.89 -13.92
N PHE A 119 -2.75 -5.59 -13.64
CA PHE A 119 -3.91 -4.77 -13.37
C PHE A 119 -4.01 -3.68 -14.42
N GLU A 120 -5.16 -3.60 -15.09
CA GLU A 120 -5.48 -2.47 -15.95
C GLU A 120 -5.85 -1.26 -15.09
N THR A 121 -5.25 -0.13 -15.40
CA THR A 121 -5.59 1.17 -14.83
C THR A 121 -6.53 1.92 -15.76
N SER A 122 -7.20 2.94 -15.23
CA SER A 122 -8.15 3.73 -16.01
C SER A 122 -7.46 4.57 -17.10
N GLU A 123 -6.27 5.12 -16.81
CA GLU A 123 -5.60 6.10 -17.69
C GLU A 123 -4.11 5.84 -17.93
N HIS A 124 -3.49 4.90 -17.21
CA HIS A 124 -2.02 4.76 -17.14
C HIS A 124 -1.50 3.39 -17.63
N GLY A 125 -2.33 2.64 -18.35
CA GLY A 125 -1.99 1.33 -18.90
C GLY A 125 -1.96 0.21 -17.84
N GLU A 126 -1.08 -0.76 -18.05
CA GLU A 126 -0.96 -1.95 -17.20
C GLU A 126 0.03 -1.76 -16.06
N VAL A 127 -0.35 -2.21 -14.88
CA VAL A 127 0.49 -2.26 -13.68
C VAL A 127 0.75 -3.69 -13.31
N LYS A 128 2.01 -4.01 -13.03
CA LYS A 128 2.43 -5.36 -12.70
C LYS A 128 2.88 -5.46 -11.25
N GLY A 129 2.67 -6.64 -10.67
CA GLY A 129 3.16 -7.02 -9.36
C GLY A 129 2.05 -7.22 -8.34
N ARG A 130 2.44 -7.79 -7.20
CA ARG A 130 1.55 -8.12 -6.10
C ARG A 130 1.16 -6.87 -5.32
N PRO A 131 -0.13 -6.53 -5.15
CA PRO A 131 -0.52 -5.31 -4.46
C PRO A 131 -0.51 -5.49 -2.94
N PHE A 132 -0.04 -4.45 -2.24
CA PHE A 132 0.04 -4.39 -0.77
C PHE A 132 -0.80 -3.24 -0.22
N PHE A 133 -1.52 -3.54 0.85
CA PHE A 133 -2.39 -2.61 1.55
C PHE A 133 -2.10 -2.62 3.04
N ALA A 134 -2.28 -1.48 3.70
CA ALA A 134 -2.37 -1.36 5.15
C ALA A 134 -3.84 -1.21 5.54
N LEU A 135 -4.27 -1.91 6.59
CA LEU A 135 -5.63 -1.88 7.12
C LEU A 135 -5.59 -1.58 8.61
N ASP A 136 -6.19 -0.48 9.03
CA ASP A 136 -6.42 -0.15 10.43
C ASP A 136 -7.62 -0.94 10.98
N ILE A 137 -7.35 -1.85 11.92
CA ILE A 137 -8.34 -2.68 12.62
C ILE A 137 -8.53 -2.24 14.08
N THR A 138 -8.02 -1.07 14.45
CA THR A 138 -8.17 -0.54 15.81
C THR A 138 -9.67 -0.45 16.15
N PRO A 139 -10.14 -1.06 17.25
CA PRO A 139 -11.54 -0.97 17.65
C PRO A 139 -11.89 0.49 17.93
N LYS A 140 -12.68 1.09 17.04
CA LYS A 140 -13.21 2.43 17.25
C LYS A 140 -14.49 2.25 18.03
N GLY A 141 -14.48 2.67 19.30
CA GLY A 141 -15.66 2.58 20.17
C GLY A 141 -16.89 3.18 19.49
N GLN A 142 -18.05 2.54 19.67
CA GLN A 142 -19.32 3.14 19.28
C GLN A 142 -19.48 4.43 20.11
N ARG A 143 -19.59 5.57 19.43
CA ARG A 143 -19.99 6.83 20.06
C ARG A 143 -21.49 6.85 20.27
#